data_AF-W7ED37-F1
#
_entry.id   AF-W7ED37-F1
#
_cell.length_a   1.000
_cell.length_b   1.000
_cell.length_c   1.000
_cell.angle_alpha   90.00
_cell.angle_beta   90.00
_cell.angle_gamma   90.00
#
_symmetry.space_group_name_H-M   'P 1'
#
loop_
_entity.id
_entity.type
_entity.pdbx_description
1 polymer ?
#
loop_
_entity_poly.entity_id
_entity_poly.type
_entity_poly.pdbx_seq_one_letter_code
_entity_poly.pdbx_strand_id
1 'polypeptide(L)'
;MALSAWIPPPPPDPETLKNPAQFSSFPLSQLRAGKIKKSLWNGKIESAIYKTPLAGSVEITELGITTDEHAFPKHVSPDKALLHYCASHYDDWRKELPKSEHYFKPGAFGENLFSTEVSEKTLCIGDRLAIGDVIVEVSEPRGPCFKLNHRFEVKDMAKRTQTLFRTGWLYRIIKTGAIKEGDMILLLERPHPEWTVARVMYYLFIETNNTKMMEEIVKIPQLGWDIKDQFQARLDKGVAEDQSGRLFGGEDEKTFAWNEYRLVEKRKETKSVTAFTFEAVEDVLETHPVQPGSHVRVKLGGKLVRAYSVTSGTSKRFELGVALDPDSRGGSKYLHEQTKIGDVLTVGRIIASFPLAKEADNHIIIAGGIGITAFLVALEQLQETKQNFHLHYAVAEEVPFVAQIAALGPHATIYNKSAGQHLDISSILGKANDRTHIYTCGPTRLMDDVVDTAKTYGISKSSVHIEAFTTTTSGDPFTAELRKSKRSVQVGATQSLLDALKAVGMDIDSSCEVGNCGTCTVDVCSGRIEHRGTALQESEKESSMLSCVSRGIGNIVLDL
;
A
#
# COMPACT_ATOMS: atom_id res chain seq x y z
N MET A 1 18.45 9.26 1.94
CA MET A 1 17.75 8.66 3.10
C MET A 1 18.01 9.55 4.29
N ALA A 2 17.09 10.43 4.73
CA ALA A 2 17.17 10.81 6.14
C ALA A 2 16.85 9.54 6.94
N LEU A 3 17.80 9.13 7.77
CA LEU A 3 17.62 8.09 8.76
C LEU A 3 16.36 8.44 9.55
N SER A 4 15.48 7.46 9.77
CA SER A 4 14.41 7.60 10.76
C SER A 4 14.96 8.31 11.99
N ALA A 5 14.34 9.40 12.42
CA ALA A 5 14.73 10.11 13.65
C ALA A 5 14.50 9.24 14.91
N TRP A 6 13.98 8.03 14.74
CA TRP A 6 13.89 7.04 15.79
C TRP A 6 15.28 6.56 16.21
N ILE A 7 15.64 6.97 17.42
CA ILE A 7 16.82 6.49 18.12
C ILE A 7 16.39 5.24 18.90
N PRO A 8 16.98 4.06 18.63
CA PRO A 8 16.67 2.87 19.39
C PRO A 8 17.08 3.05 20.86
N PRO A 9 16.31 2.52 21.82
CA PRO A 9 16.78 2.45 23.19
C PRO A 9 18.04 1.57 23.27
N PRO A 10 18.86 1.73 24.33
CA PRO A 10 19.97 0.81 24.58
C PRO A 10 19.46 -0.64 24.59
N PRO A 11 20.19 -1.57 23.95
CA PRO A 11 19.80 -2.98 23.99
C PRO A 11 19.85 -3.49 25.44
N PRO A 12 18.99 -4.45 25.81
CA PRO A 12 19.05 -5.05 27.13
C PRO A 12 20.37 -5.81 27.32
N ASP A 13 20.81 -5.92 28.57
CA ASP A 13 21.95 -6.77 28.91
C ASP A 13 21.61 -8.25 28.61
N PRO A 14 22.38 -8.96 27.75
CA PRO A 14 22.09 -10.33 27.36
C PRO A 14 22.14 -11.31 28.54
N GLU A 15 22.81 -10.98 29.66
CA GLU A 15 22.82 -11.82 30.86
C GLU A 15 21.47 -11.79 31.59
N THR A 16 20.72 -10.68 31.48
CA THR A 16 19.35 -10.58 32.03
C THR A 16 18.32 -11.37 31.22
N LEU A 17 18.71 -11.88 30.04
CA LEU A 17 17.86 -12.68 29.14
C LEU A 17 18.07 -14.18 29.33
N LYS A 18 18.75 -14.61 30.40
CA LYS A 18 18.94 -16.01 30.79
C LYS A 18 17.95 -16.41 31.87
N ASN A 19 17.65 -17.70 31.95
CA ASN A 19 16.90 -18.31 33.05
C ASN A 19 15.63 -17.55 33.41
N PRO A 20 14.74 -17.29 32.43
CA PRO A 20 13.51 -16.57 32.72
C PRO A 20 12.69 -17.34 33.75
N ALA A 21 11.99 -16.59 34.61
CA ALA A 21 11.03 -17.17 35.54
C ALA A 21 10.04 -18.06 34.79
N GLN A 22 9.66 -19.18 35.42
CA GLN A 22 8.63 -20.04 34.86
C GLN A 22 7.29 -19.30 34.90
N PHE A 23 6.57 -19.33 33.78
CA PHE A 23 5.21 -18.79 33.71
C PHE A 23 4.20 -19.86 34.14
N SER A 24 3.12 -19.41 34.76
CA SER A 24 1.96 -20.28 35.04
C SER A 24 1.24 -20.61 33.74
N SER A 25 0.53 -21.73 33.67
CA SER A 25 -0.30 -22.04 32.49
C SER A 25 -1.36 -20.96 32.27
N PHE A 26 -1.63 -20.61 31.01
CA PHE A 26 -2.57 -19.56 30.64
C PHE A 26 -3.39 -19.99 29.40
N PRO A 27 -4.62 -19.47 29.22
CA PRO A 27 -5.45 -19.85 28.08
C PRO A 27 -4.96 -19.22 26.77
N LEU A 28 -5.05 -19.96 25.67
CA LEU A 28 -4.87 -19.42 24.33
C LEU A 28 -5.99 -18.41 24.02
N SER A 29 -5.62 -17.16 23.76
CA SER A 29 -6.59 -16.09 23.53
C SER A 29 -7.30 -16.20 22.19
N GLN A 30 -6.59 -16.43 21.09
CA GLN A 30 -7.17 -16.63 19.76
C GLN A 30 -6.26 -17.46 18.87
N LEU A 31 -6.87 -18.17 17.92
CA LEU A 31 -6.19 -18.84 16.81
C LEU A 31 -6.55 -18.14 15.49
N ARG A 32 -5.59 -17.96 14.58
CA ARG A 32 -5.79 -17.22 13.34
C ARG A 32 -5.12 -17.89 12.13
N ALA A 33 -5.75 -17.75 10.97
CA ALA A 33 -5.18 -18.13 9.67
C ALA A 33 -5.53 -17.09 8.60
N GLY A 34 -4.75 -17.05 7.53
CA GLY A 34 -4.91 -16.13 6.43
C GLY A 34 -4.63 -16.77 5.07
N LYS A 35 -5.17 -16.15 4.03
CA LYS A 35 -4.92 -16.49 2.63
C LYS A 35 -3.94 -15.49 2.02
N ILE A 36 -3.24 -15.90 0.96
CA ILE A 36 -2.40 -14.99 0.19
C ILE A 36 -3.28 -13.91 -0.43
N LYS A 37 -2.94 -12.66 -0.21
CA LYS A 37 -3.55 -11.50 -0.86
C LYS A 37 -2.52 -10.76 -1.69
N LYS A 38 -2.96 -10.25 -2.85
CA LYS A 38 -2.23 -9.29 -3.68
C LYS A 38 -2.38 -7.88 -3.08
N SER A 39 -1.76 -7.66 -1.92
CA SER A 39 -2.09 -6.52 -1.06
C SER A 39 -1.15 -5.32 -1.24
N LEU A 40 -0.04 -5.45 -1.98
CA LEU A 40 1.00 -4.44 -2.07
C LEU A 40 1.46 -4.24 -3.53
N TRP A 41 1.88 -3.02 -3.88
CA TRP A 41 2.47 -2.69 -5.19
C TRP A 41 1.58 -2.96 -6.42
N ASN A 42 0.35 -2.43 -6.46
CA ASN A 42 -0.62 -2.71 -7.55
C ASN A 42 -0.83 -4.23 -7.77
N GLY A 43 -0.80 -5.00 -6.69
CA GLY A 43 -0.95 -6.45 -6.70
C GLY A 43 0.28 -7.25 -7.13
N LYS A 44 1.47 -6.62 -7.23
CA LYS A 44 2.73 -7.31 -7.54
C LYS A 44 3.37 -8.00 -6.35
N ILE A 45 3.04 -7.62 -5.12
CA ILE A 45 3.57 -8.25 -3.91
C ILE A 45 2.45 -9.02 -3.21
N GLU A 46 2.66 -10.33 -3.10
CA GLU A 46 1.79 -11.25 -2.39
C GLU A 46 2.15 -11.29 -0.90
N SER A 47 1.13 -11.28 -0.04
CA SER A 47 1.30 -11.36 1.41
C SER A 47 0.18 -12.15 2.06
N ALA A 48 0.54 -13.06 2.97
CA ALA A 48 -0.41 -13.80 3.80
C ALA A 48 -0.49 -13.24 5.24
N ILE A 49 0.03 -12.02 5.47
CA ILE A 49 0.06 -11.40 6.80
C ILE A 49 -1.34 -11.09 7.36
N TYR A 50 -2.36 -11.06 6.51
CA TYR A 50 -3.73 -10.71 6.88
C TYR A 50 -4.48 -11.94 7.40
N LYS A 51 -4.34 -12.23 8.70
CA LYS A 51 -4.98 -13.38 9.35
C LYS A 51 -6.28 -12.99 10.06
N THR A 52 -7.31 -13.81 9.88
CA THR A 52 -8.60 -13.69 10.56
C THR A 52 -8.72 -14.71 11.68
N PRO A 53 -9.48 -14.41 12.76
CA PRO A 53 -9.76 -15.38 13.81
C PRO A 53 -10.44 -16.63 13.25
N LEU A 54 -10.05 -17.79 13.77
CA LEU A 54 -10.72 -19.06 13.55
C LEU A 54 -11.61 -19.38 14.74
N ALA A 55 -12.78 -19.97 14.47
CA ALA A 55 -13.72 -20.38 15.49
C ALA A 55 -13.76 -21.91 15.61
N GLY A 56 -14.00 -22.40 16.82
CA GLY A 56 -14.11 -23.82 17.10
C GLY A 56 -12.75 -24.53 17.21
N SER A 57 -12.80 -25.85 17.11
CA SER A 57 -11.62 -26.71 17.14
C SER A 57 -10.98 -26.78 15.76
N VAL A 58 -9.68 -26.50 15.69
CA VAL A 58 -8.89 -26.41 14.46
C VAL A 58 -7.79 -27.44 14.50
N GLU A 59 -7.71 -28.24 13.44
CA GLU A 59 -6.66 -29.24 13.26
C GLU A 59 -5.31 -28.60 12.91
N ILE A 60 -4.26 -29.03 13.60
CA ILE A 60 -2.88 -28.59 13.42
C ILE A 60 -2.06 -29.76 12.88
N THR A 61 -1.52 -29.57 11.67
CA THR A 61 -0.63 -30.52 10.99
C THR A 61 0.83 -30.21 11.28
N GLU A 62 1.76 -31.05 10.82
CA GLU A 62 3.20 -30.79 10.95
C GLU A 62 3.66 -29.45 10.33
N LEU A 63 2.93 -28.96 9.32
CA LEU A 63 3.19 -27.69 8.64
C LEU A 63 2.30 -26.53 9.15
N GLY A 64 1.53 -26.76 10.21
CA GLY A 64 0.66 -25.76 10.83
C GLY A 64 -0.82 -25.92 10.47
N ILE A 65 -1.52 -24.79 10.38
CA ILE A 65 -2.97 -24.75 10.11
C ILE A 65 -3.21 -24.93 8.61
N THR A 66 -4.04 -25.90 8.22
CA THR A 66 -4.32 -26.23 6.81
C THR A 66 -4.89 -25.08 5.99
N THR A 67 -5.64 -24.17 6.62
CA THR A 67 -6.22 -23.00 5.96
C THR A 67 -5.28 -21.79 5.88
N ASP A 68 -4.11 -21.85 6.52
CA ASP A 68 -3.12 -20.76 6.57
C ASP A 68 -2.12 -20.89 5.42
N GLU A 69 -2.02 -19.87 4.58
CA GLU A 69 -1.14 -19.85 3.41
C GLU A 69 0.13 -19.03 3.64
N HIS A 70 1.15 -19.29 2.83
CA HIS A 70 2.43 -18.60 2.88
C HIS A 70 2.78 -18.02 1.51
N ALA A 71 2.90 -16.69 1.42
CA ALA A 71 3.27 -16.02 0.17
C ALA A 71 4.76 -16.15 -0.20
N PHE A 72 5.61 -16.61 0.72
CA PHE A 72 7.04 -16.82 0.46
C PHE A 72 7.38 -18.30 0.66
N PRO A 73 7.86 -19.03 -0.36
CA PRO A 73 8.05 -20.48 -0.28
C PRO A 73 8.93 -20.93 0.89
N LYS A 74 9.98 -20.17 1.25
CA LYS A 74 10.86 -20.51 2.39
C LYS A 74 10.18 -20.40 3.77
N HIS A 75 8.97 -19.88 3.85
CA HIS A 75 8.18 -19.90 5.08
C HIS A 75 7.44 -21.23 5.27
N VAL A 76 7.28 -22.04 4.22
CA VAL A 76 6.74 -23.39 4.34
C VAL A 76 7.85 -24.31 4.83
N SER A 77 7.98 -24.40 6.15
CA SER A 77 8.99 -25.24 6.83
C SER A 77 8.41 -25.81 8.12
N PRO A 78 8.75 -27.05 8.50
CA PRO A 78 8.38 -27.61 9.80
C PRO A 78 8.81 -26.72 10.97
N ASP A 79 9.90 -25.97 10.84
CA ASP A 79 10.40 -25.06 11.87
C ASP A 79 9.55 -23.79 12.02
N LYS A 80 8.58 -23.57 11.13
CA LYS A 80 7.80 -22.33 11.04
C LYS A 80 6.30 -22.56 11.00
N ALA A 81 5.85 -23.71 11.48
CA ALA A 81 4.47 -24.17 11.37
C ALA A 81 3.45 -23.22 12.00
N LEU A 82 3.78 -22.60 13.15
CA LEU A 82 2.93 -21.59 13.79
C LEU A 82 3.77 -20.39 14.24
N LEU A 83 3.25 -19.18 14.00
CA LEU A 83 3.80 -17.93 14.53
C LEU A 83 3.03 -17.50 15.78
N HIS A 84 3.73 -17.24 16.88
CA HIS A 84 3.19 -16.66 18.10
C HIS A 84 3.75 -15.25 18.31
N TYR A 85 2.86 -14.29 18.56
CA TYR A 85 3.20 -12.91 18.91
C TYR A 85 2.69 -12.53 20.30
N CYS A 86 3.50 -11.80 21.07
CA CYS A 86 3.07 -11.27 22.38
C CYS A 86 2.16 -10.06 22.18
N ALA A 87 0.90 -10.16 22.59
CA ALA A 87 -0.08 -9.11 22.42
C ALA A 87 0.14 -7.88 23.29
N SER A 88 0.93 -7.97 24.37
CA SER A 88 1.28 -6.78 25.16
C SER A 88 2.06 -5.75 24.33
N HIS A 89 2.78 -6.21 23.29
CA HIS A 89 3.50 -5.33 22.38
C HIS A 89 2.58 -4.38 21.62
N TYR A 90 1.30 -4.74 21.40
CA TYR A 90 0.35 -3.85 20.73
C TYR A 90 0.10 -2.55 21.50
N ASP A 91 0.03 -2.61 22.82
CA ASP A 91 -0.16 -1.42 23.67
C ASP A 91 1.03 -0.48 23.58
N ASP A 92 2.24 -1.04 23.59
CA ASP A 92 3.47 -0.27 23.44
C ASP A 92 3.55 0.38 22.05
N TRP A 93 3.24 -0.38 21.00
CA TRP A 93 3.25 0.16 19.64
C TRP A 93 2.26 1.31 19.46
N ARG A 94 1.06 1.22 20.03
CA ARG A 94 0.08 2.31 19.99
C ARG A 94 0.60 3.58 20.66
N LYS A 95 1.30 3.45 21.80
CA LYS A 95 1.93 4.59 22.50
C LYS A 95 3.09 5.18 21.71
N GLU A 96 3.93 4.33 21.12
CA GLU A 96 5.15 4.74 20.40
C GLU A 96 4.85 5.29 18.99
N LEU A 97 3.75 4.86 18.36
CA LEU A 97 3.38 5.17 16.98
C LEU A 97 1.90 5.58 16.86
N PRO A 98 1.49 6.71 17.48
CA PRO A 98 0.07 7.11 17.56
C PRO A 98 -0.55 7.37 16.18
N LYS A 99 0.24 7.81 15.18
CA LYS A 99 -0.24 8.02 13.80
C LYS A 99 -0.66 6.73 13.10
N SER A 100 -0.20 5.57 13.59
CA SER A 100 -0.46 4.24 13.05
C SER A 100 -1.26 3.36 14.02
N GLU A 101 -1.84 3.94 15.08
CA GLU A 101 -2.46 3.18 16.17
C GLU A 101 -3.54 2.19 15.71
N HIS A 102 -4.29 2.57 14.67
CA HIS A 102 -5.40 1.77 14.12
C HIS A 102 -4.95 0.49 13.43
N TYR A 103 -3.65 0.36 13.13
CA TYR A 103 -3.06 -0.85 12.57
C TYR A 103 -2.68 -1.88 13.64
N PHE A 104 -2.46 -1.49 14.90
CA PHE A 104 -2.03 -2.39 15.97
C PHE A 104 -3.22 -3.10 16.63
N LYS A 105 -3.72 -4.12 15.91
CA LYS A 105 -4.83 -4.99 16.34
C LYS A 105 -4.41 -6.47 16.24
N PRO A 106 -5.10 -7.39 16.93
CA PRO A 106 -4.87 -8.82 16.80
C PRO A 106 -4.71 -9.30 15.35
N GLY A 107 -3.66 -10.08 15.08
CA GLY A 107 -3.26 -10.54 13.75
C GLY A 107 -2.41 -9.54 12.94
N ALA A 108 -2.06 -8.37 13.48
CA ALA A 108 -1.38 -7.34 12.71
C ALA A 108 0.07 -7.70 12.35
N PHE A 109 0.72 -8.60 13.08
CA PHE A 109 2.06 -9.09 12.74
C PHE A 109 2.05 -10.41 11.96
N GLY A 110 0.87 -10.92 11.61
CA GLY A 110 0.66 -12.16 10.85
C GLY A 110 0.71 -13.41 11.71
N GLU A 111 0.51 -13.26 13.01
CA GLU A 111 0.58 -14.34 13.98
C GLU A 111 -0.64 -15.28 13.91
N ASN A 112 -0.39 -16.57 14.11
CA ASN A 112 -1.42 -17.58 14.29
C ASN A 112 -1.93 -17.58 15.73
N LEU A 113 -1.02 -17.41 16.68
CA LEU A 113 -1.27 -17.42 18.12
C LEU A 113 -0.88 -16.06 18.69
N PHE A 114 -1.66 -15.54 19.62
CA PHE A 114 -1.18 -14.47 20.49
C PHE A 114 -1.72 -14.61 21.89
N SER A 115 -0.91 -14.14 22.84
CA SER A 115 -1.17 -14.12 24.28
C SER A 115 -0.45 -12.93 24.91
N THR A 116 -0.80 -12.57 26.14
CA THR A 116 -0.18 -11.44 26.87
C THR A 116 0.80 -11.90 27.94
N GLU A 117 0.75 -13.17 28.30
CA GLU A 117 1.41 -13.77 29.46
C GLU A 117 2.87 -14.12 29.19
N VAL A 118 3.24 -14.23 27.91
CA VAL A 118 4.57 -14.64 27.50
C VAL A 118 5.13 -13.78 26.37
N SER A 119 6.45 -13.66 26.32
CA SER A 119 7.19 -12.89 25.33
C SER A 119 8.49 -13.60 24.91
N GLU A 120 9.19 -12.99 23.96
CA GLU A 120 10.53 -13.37 23.53
C GLU A 120 11.52 -13.46 24.69
N LYS A 121 11.28 -12.71 25.78
CA LYS A 121 12.13 -12.70 26.98
C LYS A 121 11.82 -13.83 27.96
N THR A 122 10.68 -14.51 27.83
CA THR A 122 10.23 -15.55 28.78
C THR A 122 10.21 -16.95 28.19
N LEU A 123 10.23 -17.08 26.86
CA LEU A 123 10.33 -18.36 26.16
C LEU A 123 11.78 -18.64 25.75
N CYS A 124 12.17 -19.90 25.81
CA CYS A 124 13.47 -20.40 25.37
C CYS A 124 13.38 -21.24 24.10
N ILE A 125 14.44 -21.22 23.29
CA ILE A 125 14.56 -22.15 22.17
C ILE A 125 14.52 -23.59 22.70
N GLY A 126 13.69 -24.41 22.09
CA GLY A 126 13.43 -25.78 22.50
C GLY A 126 12.42 -25.94 23.63
N ASP A 127 11.81 -24.86 24.16
CA ASP A 127 10.68 -24.99 25.08
C ASP A 127 9.57 -25.81 24.40
N ARG A 128 9.08 -26.86 25.08
CA ARG A 128 7.96 -27.66 24.62
C ARG A 128 6.70 -27.29 25.37
N LEU A 129 5.65 -26.95 24.64
CA LEU A 129 4.38 -26.50 25.19
C LEU A 129 3.26 -27.43 24.74
N ALA A 130 2.38 -27.81 25.66
CA ALA A 130 1.09 -28.37 25.33
C ALA A 130 0.08 -27.25 25.07
N ILE A 131 -0.70 -27.37 23.99
CA ILE A 131 -1.84 -26.50 23.68
C ILE A 131 -2.97 -27.41 23.18
N GLY A 132 -4.00 -27.61 23.99
CA GLY A 132 -5.03 -28.62 23.70
C GLY A 132 -4.39 -30.01 23.54
N ASP A 133 -4.63 -30.67 22.41
CA ASP A 133 -4.05 -32.00 22.11
C ASP A 133 -2.65 -31.94 21.47
N VAL A 134 -2.19 -30.74 21.10
CA VAL A 134 -0.98 -30.47 20.33
C VAL A 134 0.21 -30.24 21.25
N ILE A 135 1.38 -30.72 20.84
CA ILE A 135 2.66 -30.35 21.45
C ILE A 135 3.48 -29.57 20.44
N VAL A 136 3.89 -28.36 20.81
CA VAL A 136 4.72 -27.47 20.01
C VAL A 136 6.09 -27.27 20.64
N GLU A 137 7.12 -27.03 19.84
CA GLU A 137 8.49 -26.73 20.29
C GLU A 137 8.94 -25.39 19.71
N VAL A 138 9.42 -24.48 20.56
CA VAL A 138 9.94 -23.17 20.11
C VAL A 138 11.19 -23.41 19.26
N SER A 139 11.12 -23.08 17.98
CA SER A 139 12.18 -23.40 17.01
C SER A 139 13.11 -22.22 16.77
N GLU A 140 12.59 -21.03 16.53
CA GLU A 140 13.39 -19.86 16.17
C GLU A 140 12.65 -18.51 16.37
N PRO A 141 13.37 -17.39 16.52
CA PRO A 141 12.77 -16.06 16.45
C PRO A 141 12.22 -15.78 15.05
N ARG A 142 11.12 -15.03 14.98
CA ARG A 142 10.59 -14.59 13.68
C ARG A 142 11.49 -13.50 13.08
N GLY A 143 11.87 -13.66 11.80
CA GLY A 143 12.53 -12.60 11.03
C GLY A 143 11.54 -11.55 10.48
N PRO A 144 11.48 -10.30 11.00
CA PRO A 144 10.61 -9.26 10.43
C PRO A 144 11.08 -8.86 9.03
N CYS A 145 10.15 -8.53 8.13
CA CYS A 145 10.50 -8.07 6.77
C CYS A 145 9.81 -6.76 6.42
N PHE A 146 10.27 -6.13 5.34
CA PHE A 146 9.83 -4.83 4.86
C PHE A 146 8.31 -4.73 4.61
N LYS A 147 7.60 -5.86 4.43
CA LYS A 147 6.13 -5.90 4.36
C LYS A 147 5.47 -5.27 5.59
N LEU A 148 6.12 -5.31 6.75
CA LEU A 148 5.67 -4.59 7.95
C LEU A 148 5.72 -3.07 7.77
N ASN A 149 6.76 -2.55 7.10
CA ASN A 149 6.91 -1.11 6.91
C ASN A 149 5.73 -0.53 6.14
N HIS A 150 5.28 -1.25 5.11
CA HIS A 150 4.11 -0.88 4.33
C HIS A 150 2.82 -1.04 5.13
N ARG A 151 2.63 -2.20 5.79
CA ARG A 151 1.40 -2.49 6.53
C ARG A 151 1.10 -1.45 7.61
N PHE A 152 2.12 -1.03 8.34
CA PHE A 152 1.97 -0.08 9.44
C PHE A 152 2.18 1.38 9.02
N GLU A 153 2.46 1.64 7.73
CA GLU A 153 2.86 2.96 7.21
C GLU A 153 4.03 3.59 7.98
N VAL A 154 4.97 2.77 8.44
CA VAL A 154 6.15 3.19 9.23
C VAL A 154 7.40 2.68 8.53
N LYS A 155 8.18 3.59 7.95
CA LYS A 155 9.32 3.32 7.05
C LYS A 155 10.33 2.31 7.60
N ASP A 156 10.51 2.27 8.92
CA ASP A 156 11.49 1.45 9.62
C ASP A 156 10.85 0.43 10.56
N MET A 157 9.56 0.09 10.39
CA MET A 157 8.82 -0.79 11.30
C MET A 157 9.50 -2.14 11.53
N ALA A 158 9.96 -2.79 10.45
CA ALA A 158 10.68 -4.06 10.52
C ALA A 158 11.98 -3.94 11.33
N LYS A 159 12.71 -2.82 11.16
CA LYS A 159 13.92 -2.53 11.94
C LYS A 159 13.57 -2.30 13.41
N ARG A 160 12.54 -1.50 13.74
CA ARG A 160 12.10 -1.29 15.13
C ARG A 160 11.70 -2.60 15.80
N THR A 161 10.89 -3.40 15.10
CA THR A 161 10.43 -4.72 15.54
C THR A 161 11.62 -5.62 15.89
N GLN A 162 12.64 -5.64 15.02
CA GLN A 162 13.88 -6.37 15.23
C GLN A 162 14.68 -5.85 16.43
N THR A 163 14.94 -4.55 16.47
CA THR A 163 15.80 -3.93 17.49
C THR A 163 15.20 -3.95 18.88
N LEU A 164 13.87 -3.89 19.01
CA LEU A 164 13.16 -3.93 20.29
C LEU A 164 12.86 -5.36 20.77
N PHE A 165 13.24 -6.37 19.98
CA PHE A 165 12.91 -7.78 20.22
C PHE A 165 11.41 -8.08 20.33
N ARG A 166 10.59 -7.37 19.55
CA ARG A 166 9.13 -7.54 19.50
C ARG A 166 8.72 -8.26 18.21
N THR A 167 9.37 -9.37 17.87
CA THR A 167 9.19 -10.04 16.57
C THR A 167 8.15 -11.15 16.58
N GLY A 168 7.85 -11.73 17.74
CA GLY A 168 7.28 -13.05 17.87
C GLY A 168 8.32 -14.16 17.64
N TRP A 169 7.86 -15.40 17.79
CA TRP A 169 8.63 -16.62 17.62
C TRP A 169 7.83 -17.69 16.89
N LEU A 170 8.55 -18.67 16.37
CA LEU A 170 8.00 -19.75 15.56
C LEU A 170 8.01 -21.06 16.34
N TYR A 171 7.07 -21.92 15.99
CA TYR A 171 6.95 -23.26 16.53
C TYR A 171 7.13 -24.32 15.45
N ARG A 172 7.78 -25.41 15.85
CA ARG A 172 7.68 -26.73 15.21
C ARG A 172 6.60 -27.55 15.91
N ILE A 173 5.87 -28.38 15.16
CA ILE A 173 4.85 -29.28 15.72
C ILE A 173 5.51 -30.62 16.04
N ILE A 174 5.51 -31.01 17.32
CA ILE A 174 6.04 -32.29 17.81
C ILE A 174 4.96 -33.36 17.85
N LYS A 175 3.73 -32.96 18.19
CA LYS A 175 2.55 -33.82 18.16
C LYS A 175 1.40 -33.05 17.55
N THR A 176 0.85 -33.55 16.45
CA THR A 176 -0.35 -33.02 15.79
C THR A 176 -1.60 -33.27 16.64
N GLY A 177 -2.67 -32.54 16.35
CA GLY A 177 -3.91 -32.60 17.11
C GLY A 177 -4.77 -31.39 16.83
N ALA A 178 -5.73 -31.12 17.72
CA ALA A 178 -6.60 -29.97 17.59
C ALA A 178 -6.35 -28.93 18.68
N ILE A 179 -6.48 -27.66 18.30
CA ILE A 179 -6.43 -26.50 19.18
C ILE A 179 -7.75 -25.72 19.05
N LYS A 180 -8.26 -25.19 20.16
CA LYS A 180 -9.33 -24.19 20.17
C LYS A 180 -8.96 -23.02 21.07
N GLU A 181 -9.65 -21.89 20.87
CA GLU A 181 -9.63 -20.78 21.81
C GLU A 181 -9.99 -21.26 23.23
N GLY A 182 -9.25 -20.77 24.22
CA GLY A 182 -9.39 -21.14 25.63
C GLY A 182 -8.61 -22.39 26.06
N ASP A 183 -8.00 -23.14 25.14
CA ASP A 183 -7.12 -24.25 25.52
C ASP A 183 -5.91 -23.74 26.31
N MET A 184 -5.56 -24.42 27.39
CA MET A 184 -4.45 -24.02 28.24
C MET A 184 -3.11 -24.29 27.56
N ILE A 185 -2.25 -23.27 27.56
CA ILE A 185 -0.86 -23.35 27.17
C ILE A 185 -0.05 -23.71 28.42
N LEU A 186 0.61 -24.86 28.38
CA LEU A 186 1.38 -25.41 29.50
C LEU A 186 2.82 -25.69 29.05
N LEU A 187 3.80 -25.19 29.81
CA LEU A 187 5.21 -25.56 29.63
C LEU A 187 5.46 -26.98 30.13
N LEU A 188 5.89 -27.87 29.23
CA LEU A 188 6.23 -29.26 29.51
C LEU A 188 7.73 -29.43 29.79
N GLU A 189 8.56 -28.87 28.93
CA GLU A 189 10.02 -29.01 28.98
C GLU A 189 10.71 -27.70 28.62
N ARG A 190 11.85 -27.42 29.27
CA ARG A 190 12.74 -26.30 28.98
C ARG A 190 14.19 -26.79 28.94
N PRO A 191 14.66 -27.32 27.81
CA PRO A 191 16.00 -27.89 27.71
C PRO A 191 17.12 -26.84 27.78
N HIS A 192 16.85 -25.61 27.34
CA HIS A 192 17.86 -24.54 27.19
C HIS A 192 17.44 -23.25 27.93
N PRO A 193 17.36 -23.25 29.26
CA PRO A 193 16.90 -22.07 30.03
C PRO A 193 17.79 -20.84 29.85
N GLU A 194 19.06 -21.05 29.47
CA GLU A 194 20.01 -19.98 29.14
C GLU A 194 19.70 -19.27 27.82
N TRP A 195 18.90 -19.85 26.93
CA TRP A 195 18.70 -19.36 25.57
C TRP A 195 17.25 -18.94 25.33
N THR A 196 16.86 -17.81 25.92
CA THR A 196 15.61 -17.16 25.52
C THR A 196 15.61 -16.77 24.05
N VAL A 197 14.43 -16.68 23.45
CA VAL A 197 14.27 -16.18 22.08
C VAL A 197 14.94 -14.81 21.96
N ALA A 198 14.72 -13.90 22.91
CA ALA A 198 15.32 -12.58 22.94
C ALA A 198 16.86 -12.63 23.04
N ARG A 199 17.44 -13.57 23.79
CA ARG A 199 18.90 -13.72 23.87
C ARG A 199 19.50 -14.19 22.55
N VAL A 200 18.84 -15.11 21.84
CA VAL A 200 19.25 -15.50 20.48
C VAL A 200 19.14 -14.31 19.54
N MET A 201 18.06 -13.53 19.62
CA MET A 201 17.88 -12.30 18.83
C MET A 201 18.96 -11.24 19.10
N TYR A 202 19.44 -11.14 20.33
CA TYR A 202 20.51 -10.21 20.69
C TYR A 202 21.78 -10.50 19.86
N TYR A 203 22.23 -11.76 19.80
CA TYR A 203 23.40 -12.12 18.98
C TYR A 203 23.07 -12.20 17.48
N LEU A 204 21.80 -12.37 17.12
CA LEU A 204 21.37 -12.35 15.73
C LEU A 204 21.35 -10.93 15.13
N PHE A 205 20.96 -9.92 15.91
CA PHE A 205 20.61 -8.59 15.40
C PHE A 205 21.38 -7.42 16.02
N ILE A 206 21.95 -7.57 17.22
CA ILE A 206 22.64 -6.50 17.95
C ILE A 206 24.14 -6.74 17.96
N GLU A 207 24.60 -7.82 18.61
CA GLU A 207 26.02 -8.16 18.72
C GLU A 207 26.40 -9.26 17.72
N THR A 208 26.39 -8.90 16.43
CA THR A 208 26.47 -9.87 15.33
C THR A 208 27.87 -10.46 15.09
N ASN A 209 28.89 -9.98 15.79
CA ASN A 209 30.29 -10.38 15.66
C ASN A 209 30.81 -11.21 16.84
N ASN A 210 29.95 -11.60 17.80
CA ASN A 210 30.36 -12.38 18.97
C ASN A 210 30.52 -13.88 18.64
N THR A 211 31.70 -14.27 18.17
CA THR A 211 31.99 -15.65 17.71
C THR A 211 31.74 -16.69 18.81
N LYS A 212 32.15 -16.41 20.05
CA LYS A 212 31.96 -17.32 21.19
C LYS A 212 30.48 -17.68 21.37
N MET A 213 29.60 -16.68 21.38
CA MET A 213 28.17 -16.91 21.58
C MET A 213 27.54 -17.61 20.36
N MET A 214 27.98 -17.26 19.15
CA MET A 214 27.53 -17.96 17.93
C MET A 214 27.88 -19.45 17.97
N GLU A 215 29.09 -19.83 18.42
CA GLU A 215 29.50 -21.23 18.59
C GLU A 215 28.67 -22.00 19.62
N GLU A 216 28.17 -21.34 20.66
CA GLU A 216 27.24 -21.94 21.63
C GLU A 216 25.84 -22.11 21.02
N ILE A 217 25.33 -21.09 20.30
CA ILE A 217 24.00 -21.10 19.70
C ILE A 217 23.85 -22.19 18.63
N VAL A 218 24.83 -22.36 17.74
CA VAL A 218 24.76 -23.39 16.67
C VAL A 218 24.74 -24.82 17.23
N LYS A 219 25.17 -25.02 18.48
CA LYS A 219 25.12 -26.33 19.15
C LYS A 219 23.73 -26.67 19.68
N ILE A 220 22.79 -25.73 19.75
CA ILE A 220 21.41 -25.96 20.19
C ILE A 220 20.73 -26.87 19.14
N PRO A 221 20.30 -28.09 19.51
CA PRO A 221 19.71 -29.02 18.54
C PRO A 221 18.34 -28.58 18.02
N GLN A 222 17.54 -27.93 18.87
CA GLN A 222 16.16 -27.52 18.58
C GLN A 222 16.06 -26.26 17.72
N LEU A 223 17.14 -25.48 17.62
CA LEU A 223 17.16 -24.22 16.86
C LEU A 223 16.88 -24.49 15.38
N GLY A 224 15.96 -23.72 14.81
CA GLY A 224 15.58 -23.80 13.38
C GLY A 224 16.75 -23.57 12.44
N TRP A 225 16.72 -24.25 11.29
CA TRP A 225 17.85 -24.29 10.36
C TRP A 225 18.18 -22.94 9.75
N ASP A 226 17.18 -22.10 9.45
CA ASP A 226 17.42 -20.78 8.85
C ASP A 226 18.31 -19.89 9.73
N ILE A 227 18.02 -19.85 11.03
CA ILE A 227 18.82 -19.07 11.99
C ILE A 227 20.15 -19.75 12.29
N LYS A 228 20.14 -21.08 12.40
CA LYS A 228 21.36 -21.86 12.66
C LYS A 228 22.38 -21.71 11.52
N ASP A 229 21.94 -21.81 10.27
CA ASP A 229 22.76 -21.65 9.07
C ASP A 229 23.29 -20.22 8.95
N GLN A 230 22.50 -19.22 9.37
CA GLN A 230 22.93 -17.84 9.41
C GLN A 230 24.10 -17.64 10.39
N PHE A 231 24.00 -18.19 11.60
CA PHE A 231 25.11 -18.17 12.56
C PHE A 231 26.33 -18.96 12.07
N GLN A 232 26.12 -20.14 11.46
CA GLN A 232 27.21 -20.92 10.90
C GLN A 232 27.93 -20.16 9.78
N ALA A 233 27.18 -19.54 8.85
CA ALA A 233 27.76 -18.74 7.78
C ALA A 233 28.57 -17.54 8.31
N ARG A 234 28.17 -16.94 9.43
CA ARG A 234 28.94 -15.87 10.10
C ARG A 234 30.23 -16.40 10.70
N LEU A 235 30.21 -17.57 11.33
CA LEU A 235 31.41 -18.23 11.85
C LEU A 235 32.39 -18.57 10.72
N ASP A 236 31.88 -19.08 9.59
CA ASP A 236 32.70 -19.47 8.45
C ASP A 236 33.31 -18.27 7.72
N LYS A 237 32.55 -17.17 7.58
CA LYS A 237 32.96 -15.98 6.80
C LYS A 237 33.61 -14.88 7.65
N GLY A 238 33.43 -14.92 8.96
CA GLY A 238 33.88 -13.87 9.89
C GLY A 238 33.13 -12.54 9.77
N VAL A 239 32.02 -12.49 9.03
CA VAL A 239 31.24 -11.26 8.80
C VAL A 239 29.74 -11.55 8.79
N ALA A 240 28.94 -10.62 9.32
CA ALA A 240 27.49 -10.67 9.26
C ALA A 240 26.97 -10.36 7.85
N GLU A 241 25.92 -11.05 7.46
CA GLU A 241 25.19 -10.80 6.22
C GLU A 241 24.49 -9.44 6.21
N ASP A 242 24.31 -8.85 5.03
CA ASP A 242 23.50 -7.65 4.87
C ASP A 242 22.01 -8.00 4.99
N GLN A 243 21.33 -7.40 5.98
CA GLN A 243 19.90 -7.56 6.21
C GLN A 243 19.05 -6.44 5.60
N SER A 244 19.67 -5.46 4.92
CA SER A 244 19.00 -4.28 4.39
C SER A 244 17.86 -4.62 3.44
N GLY A 245 18.06 -5.57 2.54
CA GLY A 245 17.02 -6.04 1.62
C GLY A 245 15.82 -6.64 2.35
N ARG A 246 16.04 -7.44 3.41
CA ARG A 246 14.94 -7.99 4.22
C ARG A 246 14.18 -6.89 4.96
N LEU A 247 14.90 -5.95 5.55
CA LEU A 247 14.34 -4.92 6.44
C LEU A 247 13.65 -3.77 5.70
N PHE A 248 14.16 -3.40 4.53
CA PHE A 248 13.73 -2.22 3.79
C PHE A 248 13.24 -2.51 2.37
N GLY A 249 13.36 -3.75 1.90
CA GLY A 249 13.07 -4.14 0.53
C GLY A 249 14.21 -3.79 -0.44
N GLY A 250 14.04 -4.15 -1.71
CA GLY A 250 14.92 -3.71 -2.81
C GLY A 250 14.88 -2.19 -3.04
N GLU A 251 15.75 -1.66 -3.91
CA GLU A 251 15.76 -0.23 -4.28
C GLU A 251 14.40 0.25 -4.78
N ASP A 252 13.71 -0.62 -5.51
CA ASP A 252 12.33 -0.41 -5.94
C ASP A 252 11.36 -0.25 -4.74
N GLU A 253 11.52 -1.04 -3.67
CA GLU A 253 10.58 -1.23 -2.54
C GLU A 253 10.62 -0.17 -1.44
N LYS A 254 11.73 0.58 -1.30
CA LYS A 254 11.87 1.71 -0.34
C LYS A 254 10.95 2.91 -0.63
N THR A 255 10.16 2.84 -1.70
CA THR A 255 9.58 3.99 -2.43
C THR A 255 8.08 4.23 -2.17
N PHE A 256 7.48 3.56 -1.18
CA PHE A 256 6.06 3.70 -0.79
C PHE A 256 5.86 4.54 0.48
N ALA A 257 6.93 5.16 0.97
CA ALA A 257 6.84 6.10 2.08
C ALA A 257 6.03 7.33 1.66
N TRP A 258 5.05 7.69 2.48
CA TRP A 258 4.58 9.06 2.55
C TRP A 258 5.77 9.95 2.91
N ASN A 259 6.04 10.97 2.09
CA ASN A 259 7.14 11.91 2.32
C ASN A 259 6.59 13.31 2.59
N GLU A 260 7.36 14.11 3.31
CA GLU A 260 7.02 15.49 3.60
C GLU A 260 7.55 16.41 2.52
N TYR A 261 6.66 17.22 1.94
CA TYR A 261 7.00 18.26 0.98
C TYR A 261 6.50 19.61 1.47
N ARG A 262 7.37 20.61 1.35
CA ARG A 262 7.05 21.99 1.65
C ARG A 262 6.47 22.67 0.41
N LEU A 263 5.35 23.36 0.56
CA LEU A 263 4.85 24.25 -0.49
C LEU A 263 5.80 25.46 -0.60
N VAL A 264 6.51 25.59 -1.71
CA VAL A 264 7.47 26.67 -1.94
C VAL A 264 6.94 27.77 -2.86
N GLU A 265 5.90 27.47 -3.66
CA GLU A 265 5.30 28.44 -4.57
C GLU A 265 3.81 28.16 -4.77
N LYS A 266 3.04 29.24 -4.91
CA LYS A 266 1.62 29.20 -5.28
C LYS A 266 1.39 30.22 -6.39
N ARG A 267 1.13 29.76 -7.61
CA ARG A 267 0.98 30.59 -8.81
C ARG A 267 -0.42 30.47 -9.37
N LYS A 268 -1.10 31.61 -9.53
CA LYS A 268 -2.46 31.64 -10.09
C LYS A 268 -2.39 31.56 -11.61
N GLU A 269 -2.96 30.50 -12.18
CA GLU A 269 -2.99 30.26 -13.63
C GLU A 269 -4.22 30.90 -14.28
N THR A 270 -5.38 30.79 -13.62
CA THR A 270 -6.65 31.42 -14.04
C THR A 270 -7.45 31.85 -12.80
N LYS A 271 -8.69 32.35 -12.97
CA LYS A 271 -9.56 32.63 -11.82
C LYS A 271 -9.83 31.40 -10.95
N SER A 272 -9.88 30.21 -11.54
CA SER A 272 -10.21 28.96 -10.86
C SER A 272 -9.05 27.95 -10.80
N VAL A 273 -7.93 28.15 -11.49
CA VAL A 273 -6.80 27.21 -11.49
C VAL A 273 -5.58 27.82 -10.82
N THR A 274 -4.91 27.04 -9.98
CA THR A 274 -3.67 27.43 -9.30
C THR A 274 -2.66 26.30 -9.37
N ALA A 275 -1.42 26.64 -9.69
CA ALA A 275 -0.27 25.76 -9.64
C ALA A 275 0.40 25.85 -8.25
N PHE A 276 0.79 24.69 -7.72
CA PHE A 276 1.40 24.53 -6.40
C PHE A 276 2.72 23.80 -6.54
N THR A 277 3.84 24.47 -6.26
CA THR A 277 5.18 23.86 -6.33
C THR A 277 5.60 23.36 -4.96
N PHE A 278 5.93 22.07 -4.90
CA PHE A 278 6.35 21.37 -3.70
C PHE A 278 7.81 20.99 -3.79
N GLU A 279 8.54 21.12 -2.68
CA GLU A 279 9.94 20.71 -2.56
C GLU A 279 10.11 19.78 -1.36
N ALA A 280 10.85 18.68 -1.55
CA ALA A 280 11.08 17.68 -0.52
C ALA A 280 11.73 18.32 0.70
N VAL A 281 11.23 18.02 1.90
CA VAL A 281 11.82 18.51 3.15
C VAL A 281 13.13 17.79 3.46
N GLU A 282 13.21 16.50 3.12
CA GLU A 282 14.42 15.69 3.27
C GLU A 282 15.33 15.78 2.03
N ASP A 283 16.64 15.61 2.24
CA ASP A 283 17.59 15.48 1.13
C ASP A 283 17.35 14.17 0.35
N VAL A 284 16.87 14.37 -0.87
CA VAL A 284 16.73 13.34 -1.89
C VAL A 284 18.09 13.19 -2.60
N LEU A 285 18.82 12.12 -2.27
CA LEU A 285 20.14 11.82 -2.82
C LEU A 285 20.11 11.58 -4.33
N GLU A 286 19.01 11.04 -4.85
CA GLU A 286 18.79 10.77 -6.28
C GLU A 286 17.48 11.36 -6.76
N THR A 287 17.57 12.27 -7.73
CA THR A 287 16.41 12.95 -8.32
C THR A 287 16.04 12.28 -9.63
N HIS A 288 14.79 11.87 -9.77
CA HIS A 288 14.27 11.31 -11.02
C HIS A 288 13.28 12.29 -11.66
N PRO A 289 13.32 12.47 -12.99
CA PRO A 289 12.34 13.29 -13.69
C PRO A 289 10.94 12.69 -13.58
N VAL A 290 9.95 13.54 -13.39
CA VAL A 290 8.54 13.15 -13.44
C VAL A 290 8.25 12.58 -14.82
N GLN A 291 7.56 11.44 -14.87
CA GLN A 291 7.19 10.78 -16.12
C GLN A 291 5.81 11.26 -16.61
N PRO A 292 5.49 11.15 -17.90
CA PRO A 292 4.15 11.41 -18.43
C PRO A 292 3.06 10.70 -17.64
N GLY A 293 1.91 11.35 -17.44
CA GLY A 293 0.78 10.73 -16.73
C GLY A 293 1.00 10.53 -15.23
N SER A 294 1.95 11.28 -14.65
CA SER A 294 2.26 11.19 -13.23
C SER A 294 1.23 11.90 -12.38
N HIS A 295 0.87 11.28 -11.25
CA HIS A 295 0.09 11.91 -10.20
C HIS A 295 0.65 11.57 -8.82
N VAL A 296 0.24 12.34 -7.82
CA VAL A 296 0.55 12.10 -6.42
C VAL A 296 -0.71 12.14 -5.57
N ARG A 297 -0.68 11.42 -4.44
CA ARG A 297 -1.66 11.58 -3.37
C ARG A 297 -1.15 12.57 -2.34
N VAL A 298 -2.02 13.48 -1.88
CA VAL A 298 -1.69 14.50 -0.88
C VAL A 298 -2.66 14.37 0.29
N LYS A 299 -2.12 14.32 1.52
CA LYS A 299 -2.91 14.45 2.77
C LYS A 299 -3.15 15.94 3.05
N LEU A 300 -4.40 16.35 3.08
CA LEU A 300 -4.85 17.75 3.16
C LEU A 300 -5.43 18.09 4.55
N GLY A 301 -4.92 17.45 5.61
CA GLY A 301 -5.44 17.59 6.97
C GLY A 301 -6.62 16.66 7.31
N GLY A 302 -6.72 16.28 8.59
CA GLY A 302 -7.70 15.28 9.04
C GLY A 302 -7.55 13.93 8.34
N LYS A 303 -8.66 13.35 7.87
CA LYS A 303 -8.69 12.11 7.06
C LYS A 303 -8.75 12.38 5.54
N LEU A 304 -8.57 13.63 5.10
CA LEU A 304 -8.77 14.03 3.71
C LEU A 304 -7.53 13.74 2.85
N VAL A 305 -7.66 12.83 1.88
CA VAL A 305 -6.62 12.51 0.90
C VAL A 305 -7.15 12.70 -0.51
N ARG A 306 -6.37 13.33 -1.39
CA ARG A 306 -6.74 13.55 -2.80
C ARG A 306 -5.57 13.29 -3.74
N ALA A 307 -5.88 12.85 -4.96
CA ALA A 307 -4.91 12.67 -6.02
C ALA A 307 -4.89 13.91 -6.94
N TYR A 308 -3.72 14.33 -7.37
CA TYR A 308 -3.51 15.45 -8.29
C TYR A 308 -2.44 15.10 -9.32
N SER A 309 -2.64 15.48 -10.58
CA SER A 309 -1.63 15.33 -11.63
C SER A 309 -0.42 16.18 -11.30
N VAL A 310 0.76 15.62 -11.58
CA VAL A 310 2.03 16.35 -11.52
C VAL A 310 2.27 16.98 -12.88
N THR A 311 2.44 18.30 -12.91
CA THR A 311 2.52 19.08 -14.16
C THR A 311 3.94 19.31 -14.63
N SER A 312 4.93 19.24 -13.75
CA SER A 312 6.35 19.36 -14.08
C SER A 312 7.26 18.92 -12.90
N GLY A 313 8.55 18.75 -13.17
CA GLY A 313 9.60 18.64 -12.16
C GLY A 313 10.22 17.25 -11.98
N THR A 314 10.64 16.96 -10.75
CA THR A 314 11.35 15.74 -10.33
C THR A 314 10.79 15.17 -9.03
N SER A 315 11.29 14.02 -8.60
CA SER A 315 11.02 13.47 -7.27
C SER A 315 11.38 14.40 -6.11
N LYS A 316 12.31 15.35 -6.30
CA LYS A 316 12.70 16.34 -5.26
C LYS A 316 11.84 17.59 -5.27
N ARG A 317 11.44 18.06 -6.45
CA ARG A 317 10.66 19.29 -6.61
C ARG A 317 9.71 19.15 -7.77
N PHE A 318 8.41 19.25 -7.52
CA PHE A 318 7.38 19.04 -8.54
C PHE A 318 6.23 20.05 -8.38
N GLU A 319 5.45 20.22 -9.44
CA GLU A 319 4.31 21.11 -9.49
C GLU A 319 3.00 20.34 -9.64
N LEU A 320 1.93 20.80 -8.97
CA LEU A 320 0.56 20.33 -9.15
C LEU A 320 -0.31 21.43 -9.75
N GLY A 321 -1.15 21.09 -10.73
CA GLY A 321 -2.20 21.97 -11.23
C GLY A 321 -3.56 21.61 -10.65
N VAL A 322 -4.20 22.52 -9.90
CA VAL A 322 -5.45 22.23 -9.21
C VAL A 322 -6.52 23.27 -9.53
N ALA A 323 -7.65 22.81 -10.08
CA ALA A 323 -8.84 23.63 -10.23
C ALA A 323 -9.64 23.71 -8.92
N LEU A 324 -10.14 24.90 -8.61
CA LEU A 324 -11.12 25.13 -7.56
C LEU A 324 -12.49 24.71 -8.08
N ASP A 325 -12.91 23.53 -7.62
CA ASP A 325 -14.24 23.00 -7.84
C ASP A 325 -15.26 23.78 -6.97
N PRO A 326 -16.30 24.41 -7.56
CA PRO A 326 -17.37 25.06 -6.79
C PRO A 326 -18.08 24.11 -5.83
N ASP A 327 -18.20 22.82 -6.19
CA ASP A 327 -18.81 21.76 -5.40
C ASP A 327 -17.77 20.94 -4.63
N SER A 328 -16.63 21.57 -4.30
CA SER A 328 -15.48 20.91 -3.68
C SER A 328 -15.87 20.10 -2.44
N ARG A 329 -15.47 18.83 -2.42
CA ARG A 329 -15.52 17.94 -1.24
C ARG A 329 -14.39 18.23 -0.23
N GLY A 330 -13.98 19.49 -0.13
CA GLY A 330 -12.91 19.99 0.74
C GLY A 330 -11.50 19.99 0.14
N GLY A 331 -11.19 19.13 -0.83
CA GLY A 331 -9.81 18.95 -1.33
C GLY A 331 -9.23 20.18 -2.05
N SER A 332 -9.83 20.54 -3.18
CA SER A 332 -9.43 21.73 -3.94
C SER A 332 -9.60 23.00 -3.12
N LYS A 333 -10.68 23.11 -2.34
CA LYS A 333 -10.90 24.24 -1.42
C LYS A 333 -9.79 24.37 -0.38
N TYR A 334 -9.32 23.27 0.21
CA TYR A 334 -8.22 23.28 1.18
C TYR A 334 -6.91 23.82 0.58
N LEU A 335 -6.54 23.36 -0.63
CA LEU A 335 -5.34 23.85 -1.31
C LEU A 335 -5.45 25.33 -1.68
N HIS A 336 -6.63 25.75 -2.17
CA HIS A 336 -6.86 27.12 -2.61
C HIS A 336 -6.97 28.12 -1.44
N GLU A 337 -7.69 27.78 -0.37
CA GLU A 337 -8.06 28.74 0.68
C GLU A 337 -7.21 28.61 1.96
N GLN A 338 -6.78 27.39 2.32
CA GLN A 338 -6.15 27.14 3.62
C GLN A 338 -4.64 26.94 3.52
N THR A 339 -4.16 26.34 2.43
CA THR A 339 -2.74 26.02 2.25
C THR A 339 -1.95 27.28 1.86
N LYS A 340 -0.88 27.56 2.62
CA LYS A 340 0.01 28.71 2.49
C LYS A 340 1.44 28.29 2.15
N ILE A 341 2.16 29.16 1.46
CA ILE A 341 3.60 28.94 1.20
C ILE A 341 4.32 28.75 2.55
N GLY A 342 5.16 27.73 2.63
CA GLY A 342 5.84 27.30 3.85
C GLY A 342 5.21 26.09 4.53
N ASP A 343 3.92 25.81 4.27
CA ASP A 343 3.23 24.64 4.83
C ASP A 343 3.88 23.34 4.34
N VAL A 344 3.91 22.33 5.23
CA VAL A 344 4.41 20.99 4.92
C VAL A 344 3.22 20.05 4.78
N LEU A 345 3.10 19.42 3.62
CA LEU A 345 2.09 18.41 3.34
C LEU A 345 2.74 17.04 3.16
N THR A 346 1.99 16.01 3.54
CA THR A 346 2.40 14.64 3.35
C THR A 346 1.93 14.15 1.97
N VAL A 347 2.89 13.76 1.13
CA VAL A 347 2.67 13.36 -0.26
C VAL A 347 3.14 11.92 -0.48
N GLY A 348 2.33 11.13 -1.19
CA GLY A 348 2.69 9.78 -1.61
C GLY A 348 3.69 9.78 -2.77
N ARG A 349 4.07 8.58 -3.24
CA ARG A 349 4.94 8.44 -4.43
C ARG A 349 4.30 9.13 -5.65
N ILE A 350 5.15 9.72 -6.49
CA ILE A 350 4.79 10.11 -7.86
C ILE A 350 4.62 8.84 -8.70
N ILE A 351 3.38 8.56 -9.13
CA ILE A 351 3.03 7.36 -9.89
C ILE A 351 2.62 7.78 -11.30
N ALA A 352 3.34 7.29 -12.30
CA ALA A 352 2.91 7.34 -13.69
C ALA A 352 1.84 6.28 -13.92
N SER A 353 0.61 6.72 -14.14
CA SER A 353 -0.51 5.81 -14.49
C SER A 353 -0.79 5.79 -15.98
N PHE A 354 -0.09 6.66 -16.72
CA PHE A 354 -0.41 6.92 -18.10
C PHE A 354 0.87 7.10 -18.95
N PRO A 355 1.61 6.01 -19.25
CA PRO A 355 2.80 6.09 -20.10
C PRO A 355 2.41 6.29 -21.58
N LEU A 356 3.18 7.11 -22.30
CA LEU A 356 3.05 7.25 -23.75
C LEU A 356 3.36 5.91 -24.45
N ALA A 357 2.57 5.58 -25.47
CA ALA A 357 2.80 4.38 -26.28
C ALA A 357 4.10 4.52 -27.09
N LYS A 358 5.01 3.56 -26.90
CA LYS A 358 6.34 3.56 -27.57
C LYS A 358 6.27 3.24 -29.07
N GLU A 359 5.23 2.51 -29.47
CA GLU A 359 5.03 2.02 -30.83
C GLU A 359 4.14 2.96 -31.67
N ALA A 360 3.91 4.19 -31.21
CA ALA A 360 3.07 5.15 -31.91
C ALA A 360 3.88 5.97 -32.92
N ASP A 361 3.38 6.09 -34.14
CA ASP A 361 3.96 7.00 -35.15
C ASP A 361 3.38 8.42 -35.02
N ASN A 362 2.22 8.54 -34.37
CA ASN A 362 1.50 9.80 -34.13
C ASN A 362 0.68 9.75 -32.84
N HIS A 363 0.66 10.87 -32.10
CA HIS A 363 -0.09 11.01 -30.85
C HIS A 363 -1.15 12.12 -30.96
N ILE A 364 -2.42 11.78 -30.79
CA ILE A 364 -3.52 12.75 -30.70
C ILE A 364 -3.87 12.95 -29.23
N ILE A 365 -3.73 14.17 -28.72
CA ILE A 365 -4.02 14.49 -27.32
C ILE A 365 -5.25 15.40 -27.26
N ILE A 366 -6.30 14.97 -26.57
CA ILE A 366 -7.57 15.70 -26.45
C ILE A 366 -7.82 16.04 -24.98
N ALA A 367 -7.62 17.30 -24.62
CA ALA A 367 -7.78 17.79 -23.25
C ALA A 367 -9.00 18.70 -23.10
N GLY A 368 -9.64 18.65 -21.93
CA GLY A 368 -10.74 19.56 -21.56
C GLY A 368 -10.52 20.22 -20.20
N GLY A 369 -10.47 21.56 -20.17
CA GLY A 369 -10.28 22.34 -18.94
C GLY A 369 -9.05 21.88 -18.14
N ILE A 370 -9.22 21.63 -16.83
CA ILE A 370 -8.10 21.20 -15.97
C ILE A 370 -7.49 19.86 -16.39
N GLY A 371 -8.16 19.07 -17.25
CA GLY A 371 -7.61 17.83 -17.78
C GLY A 371 -6.29 17.99 -18.54
N ILE A 372 -5.88 19.21 -18.90
CA ILE A 372 -4.56 19.47 -19.48
C ILE A 372 -3.40 19.04 -18.57
N THR A 373 -3.58 19.04 -17.25
CA THR A 373 -2.53 18.70 -16.27
C THR A 373 -2.03 17.26 -16.40
N ALA A 374 -2.86 16.36 -16.92
CA ALA A 374 -2.49 14.99 -17.29
C ALA A 374 -1.34 14.93 -18.30
N PHE A 375 -1.30 15.92 -19.20
CA PHE A 375 -0.53 15.84 -20.43
C PHE A 375 0.66 16.79 -20.48
N LEU A 376 0.81 17.74 -19.56
CA LEU A 376 1.88 18.75 -19.63
C LEU A 376 3.29 18.13 -19.73
N VAL A 377 3.58 17.15 -18.87
CA VAL A 377 4.84 16.39 -18.92
C VAL A 377 4.96 15.56 -20.20
N ALA A 378 3.85 15.01 -20.70
CA ALA A 378 3.82 14.25 -21.94
C ALA A 378 4.13 15.12 -23.17
N LEU A 379 3.52 16.31 -23.21
CA LEU A 379 3.68 17.28 -24.29
C LEU A 379 5.11 17.80 -24.37
N GLU A 380 5.71 18.13 -23.21
CA GLU A 380 7.12 18.49 -23.11
C GLU A 380 8.02 17.37 -23.66
N GLN A 381 7.83 16.14 -23.19
CA GLN A 381 8.61 15.00 -23.65
C GLN A 381 8.44 14.72 -25.16
N LEU A 382 7.22 14.81 -25.70
CA LEU A 382 6.95 14.59 -27.13
C LEU A 382 7.65 15.66 -27.99
N GLN A 383 7.67 16.91 -27.53
CA GLN A 383 8.37 18.00 -28.19
C GLN A 383 9.90 17.82 -28.15
N GLU A 384 10.46 17.48 -26.99
CA GLU A 384 11.90 17.24 -26.81
C GLU A 384 12.39 16.06 -27.66
N THR A 385 11.59 14.98 -27.72
CA THR A 385 11.90 13.78 -28.49
C THR A 385 11.51 13.87 -29.96
N LYS A 386 10.97 15.02 -30.40
CA LYS A 386 10.52 15.29 -31.79
C LYS A 386 9.57 14.22 -32.35
N GLN A 387 8.71 13.68 -31.49
CA GLN A 387 7.66 12.78 -31.92
C GLN A 387 6.52 13.56 -32.59
N ASN A 388 5.78 12.91 -33.49
CA ASN A 388 4.60 13.54 -34.09
C ASN A 388 3.46 13.54 -33.09
N PHE A 389 2.96 14.73 -32.76
CA PHE A 389 1.78 14.88 -31.92
C PHE A 389 0.99 16.13 -32.29
N HIS A 390 -0.29 16.13 -31.88
CA HIS A 390 -1.13 17.32 -31.89
C HIS A 390 -2.01 17.38 -30.65
N LEU A 391 -1.99 18.52 -29.95
CA LEU A 391 -2.88 18.82 -28.83
C LEU A 391 -4.15 19.51 -29.35
N HIS A 392 -5.30 18.94 -29.06
CA HIS A 392 -6.61 19.56 -29.20
C HIS A 392 -7.14 19.90 -27.81
N TYR A 393 -7.15 21.18 -27.47
CA TYR A 393 -7.45 21.63 -26.11
C TYR A 393 -8.72 22.47 -26.05
N ALA A 394 -9.78 21.94 -25.43
CA ALA A 394 -11.04 22.64 -25.23
C ALA A 394 -11.07 23.36 -23.87
N VAL A 395 -11.41 24.65 -23.87
CA VAL A 395 -11.57 25.50 -22.68
C VAL A 395 -12.89 26.26 -22.71
N ALA A 396 -13.40 26.61 -21.53
CA ALA A 396 -14.63 27.41 -21.42
C ALA A 396 -14.41 28.88 -21.79
N GLU A 397 -13.34 29.48 -21.25
CA GLU A 397 -12.99 30.89 -21.46
C GLU A 397 -11.47 31.11 -21.27
N GLU A 398 -10.95 30.83 -20.07
CA GLU A 398 -9.53 31.01 -19.72
C GLU A 398 -8.72 29.73 -20.01
N VAL A 399 -7.47 29.91 -20.44
CA VAL A 399 -6.50 28.83 -20.71
C VAL A 399 -5.51 28.77 -19.54
N PRO A 400 -5.52 27.75 -18.65
CA PRO A 400 -4.46 27.56 -17.68
C PRO A 400 -3.17 27.09 -18.36
N PHE A 401 -2.00 27.34 -17.74
CA PHE A 401 -0.68 26.93 -18.25
C PHE A 401 -0.34 27.53 -19.63
N VAL A 402 -0.73 28.79 -19.87
CA VAL A 402 -0.58 29.47 -21.17
C VAL A 402 0.84 29.39 -21.72
N ALA A 403 1.85 29.55 -20.88
CA ALA A 403 3.25 29.52 -21.32
C ALA A 403 3.63 28.15 -21.90
N GLN A 404 3.25 27.06 -21.22
CA GLN A 404 3.50 25.69 -21.66
C GLN A 404 2.74 25.38 -22.96
N ILE A 405 1.47 25.81 -23.07
CA ILE A 405 0.67 25.57 -24.27
C ILE A 405 1.18 26.40 -25.46
N ALA A 406 1.56 27.66 -25.24
CA ALA A 406 2.10 28.52 -26.29
C ALA A 406 3.44 28.00 -26.83
N ALA A 407 4.25 27.35 -25.98
CA ALA A 407 5.52 26.75 -26.39
C ALA A 407 5.37 25.60 -27.41
N LEU A 408 4.17 24.99 -27.51
CA LEU A 408 3.87 23.94 -28.50
C LEU A 408 3.71 24.50 -29.93
N GLY A 409 3.52 25.81 -30.07
CA GLY A 409 3.38 26.48 -31.35
C GLY A 409 2.30 25.84 -32.24
N PRO A 410 2.64 25.37 -33.46
CA PRO A 410 1.67 24.81 -34.40
C PRO A 410 1.12 23.43 -33.98
N HIS A 411 1.72 22.78 -32.98
CA HIS A 411 1.31 21.46 -32.50
C HIS A 411 0.13 21.51 -31.50
N ALA A 412 -0.46 22.69 -31.28
CA ALA A 412 -1.62 22.85 -30.42
C ALA A 412 -2.73 23.64 -31.10
N THR A 413 -3.98 23.22 -30.90
CA THR A 413 -5.18 23.94 -31.29
C THR A 413 -6.08 24.10 -30.08
N ILE A 414 -6.38 25.36 -29.74
CA ILE A 414 -7.24 25.71 -28.61
C ILE A 414 -8.64 26.00 -29.14
N TYR A 415 -9.64 25.41 -28.51
CA TYR A 415 -11.06 25.60 -28.79
C TYR A 415 -11.70 26.33 -27.62
N ASN A 416 -11.97 27.63 -27.79
CA ASN A 416 -12.58 28.46 -26.76
C ASN A 416 -14.10 28.56 -26.94
N LYS A 417 -14.85 27.97 -26.00
CA LYS A 417 -16.32 27.94 -26.04
C LYS A 417 -16.94 29.34 -25.99
N SER A 418 -16.40 30.27 -25.19
CA SER A 418 -16.93 31.64 -25.11
C SER A 418 -16.73 32.43 -26.41
N ALA A 419 -15.74 32.04 -27.22
CA ALA A 419 -15.50 32.56 -28.56
C ALA A 419 -16.29 31.81 -29.66
N GLY A 420 -17.19 30.89 -29.30
CA GLY A 420 -17.99 30.10 -30.25
C GLY A 420 -17.21 29.00 -30.98
N GLN A 421 -16.01 28.65 -30.50
CA GLN A 421 -15.20 27.58 -31.09
C GLN A 421 -15.54 26.25 -30.43
N HIS A 422 -15.70 25.21 -31.26
CA HIS A 422 -16.05 23.88 -30.81
C HIS A 422 -15.06 22.85 -31.31
N LEU A 423 -14.75 21.90 -30.45
CA LEU A 423 -13.96 20.73 -30.79
C LEU A 423 -14.81 19.78 -31.65
N ASP A 424 -14.33 19.44 -32.85
CA ASP A 424 -14.93 18.42 -33.72
C ASP A 424 -14.12 17.13 -33.63
N ILE A 425 -14.57 16.22 -32.77
CA ILE A 425 -13.90 14.96 -32.48
C ILE A 425 -13.90 14.04 -33.72
N SER A 426 -14.97 14.04 -34.51
CA SER A 426 -15.08 13.22 -35.71
C SER A 426 -14.03 13.60 -36.76
N SER A 427 -13.84 14.89 -36.99
CA SER A 427 -12.81 15.42 -37.90
C SER A 427 -11.39 15.13 -37.44
N ILE A 428 -11.17 15.08 -36.13
CA ILE A 428 -9.86 14.77 -35.53
C ILE A 428 -9.56 13.27 -35.65
N LEU A 429 -10.47 12.41 -35.17
CA LEU A 429 -10.26 10.96 -35.11
C LEU A 429 -10.34 10.31 -36.50
N GLY A 430 -11.06 10.90 -37.45
CA GLY A 430 -11.08 10.42 -38.84
C GLY A 430 -9.73 10.48 -39.56
N LYS A 431 -8.72 11.13 -38.97
CA LYS A 431 -7.34 11.18 -39.48
C LYS A 431 -6.42 10.12 -38.85
N ALA A 432 -6.90 9.40 -37.83
CA ALA A 432 -6.11 8.38 -37.16
C ALA A 432 -5.92 7.15 -38.06
N ASN A 433 -4.76 6.52 -37.94
CA ASN A 433 -4.44 5.22 -38.54
C ASN A 433 -4.09 4.21 -37.44
N ASP A 434 -3.76 2.97 -37.83
CA ASP A 434 -3.46 1.87 -36.89
C ASP A 434 -2.22 2.11 -35.99
N ARG A 435 -1.42 3.14 -36.31
CA ARG A 435 -0.23 3.55 -35.57
C ARG A 435 -0.44 4.86 -34.79
N THR A 436 -1.67 5.36 -34.76
CA THR A 436 -2.05 6.56 -34.00
C THR A 436 -2.59 6.19 -32.63
N HIS A 437 -2.02 6.79 -31.59
CA HIS A 437 -2.55 6.66 -30.23
C HIS A 437 -3.26 7.94 -29.79
N ILE A 438 -4.43 7.77 -29.19
CA ILE A 438 -5.32 8.86 -28.75
C ILE A 438 -5.34 8.89 -27.24
N TYR A 439 -5.15 10.08 -26.68
CA TYR A 439 -5.11 10.32 -25.24
C TYR A 439 -6.16 11.35 -24.89
N THR A 440 -7.00 11.09 -23.89
CA THR A 440 -8.04 12.04 -23.49
C THR A 440 -8.22 12.17 -21.98
N CYS A 441 -8.41 13.41 -21.53
CA CYS A 441 -8.74 13.75 -20.14
C CYS A 441 -9.57 15.03 -20.11
N GLY A 442 -10.68 15.03 -19.37
CA GLY A 442 -11.54 16.20 -19.24
C GLY A 442 -12.89 15.86 -18.59
N PRO A 443 -13.94 16.66 -18.84
CA PRO A 443 -15.29 16.32 -18.42
C PRO A 443 -15.75 14.97 -19.00
N THR A 444 -16.54 14.20 -18.25
CA THR A 444 -17.02 12.85 -18.65
C THR A 444 -17.62 12.84 -20.05
N ARG A 445 -18.46 13.82 -20.38
CA ARG A 445 -19.06 13.97 -21.70
C ARG A 445 -18.02 14.04 -22.84
N LEU A 446 -16.90 14.73 -22.63
CA LEU A 446 -15.83 14.82 -23.65
C LEU A 446 -15.15 13.46 -23.82
N MET A 447 -14.82 12.80 -22.72
CA MET A 447 -14.12 11.52 -22.76
C MET A 447 -15.00 10.41 -23.39
N ASP A 448 -16.28 10.37 -23.03
CA ASP A 448 -17.25 9.43 -23.61
C ASP A 448 -17.39 9.64 -25.13
N ASP A 449 -17.47 10.89 -25.58
CA ASP A 449 -17.59 11.25 -26.99
C ASP A 449 -16.34 10.84 -27.81
N VAL A 450 -15.13 11.00 -27.23
CA VAL A 450 -13.88 10.48 -27.83
C VAL A 450 -13.93 8.95 -27.97
N VAL A 451 -14.36 8.25 -26.92
CA VAL A 451 -14.43 6.77 -26.92
C VAL A 451 -15.44 6.26 -27.94
N ASP A 452 -16.64 6.84 -27.97
CA ASP A 452 -17.70 6.39 -28.88
C ASP A 452 -17.40 6.75 -30.33
N THR A 453 -16.78 7.91 -30.57
CA THR A 453 -16.28 8.26 -31.91
C THR A 453 -15.18 7.30 -32.35
N ALA A 454 -14.22 6.97 -31.47
CA ALA A 454 -13.15 6.03 -31.81
C ALA A 454 -13.69 4.64 -32.20
N LYS A 455 -14.70 4.13 -31.48
CA LYS A 455 -15.40 2.89 -31.85
C LYS A 455 -16.03 2.97 -33.23
N THR A 456 -16.68 4.10 -33.54
CA THR A 456 -17.34 4.33 -34.84
C THR A 456 -16.36 4.27 -36.01
N TYR A 457 -15.13 4.77 -35.81
CA TYR A 457 -14.06 4.72 -36.81
C TYR A 457 -13.26 3.39 -36.80
N GLY A 458 -13.65 2.41 -35.98
CA GLY A 458 -12.96 1.13 -35.88
C GLY A 458 -11.57 1.21 -35.25
N ILE A 459 -11.25 2.29 -34.54
CA ILE A 459 -9.96 2.47 -33.87
C ILE A 459 -9.89 1.50 -32.69
N SER A 460 -8.78 0.75 -32.62
CA SER A 460 -8.59 -0.24 -31.56
C SER A 460 -8.70 0.40 -30.17
N LYS A 461 -9.39 -0.29 -29.26
CA LYS A 461 -9.48 0.11 -27.85
C LYS A 461 -8.09 0.21 -27.20
N SER A 462 -7.10 -0.57 -27.65
CA SER A 462 -5.72 -0.48 -27.16
C SER A 462 -5.00 0.81 -27.56
N SER A 463 -5.53 1.54 -28.55
CA SER A 463 -4.99 2.80 -29.04
C SER A 463 -5.68 4.03 -28.42
N VAL A 464 -6.75 3.83 -27.64
CA VAL A 464 -7.49 4.89 -26.97
C VAL A 464 -7.24 4.82 -25.48
N HIS A 465 -6.76 5.94 -24.96
CA HIS A 465 -6.23 6.06 -23.62
C HIS A 465 -6.94 7.17 -22.85
N ILE A 466 -7.43 6.86 -21.66
CA ILE A 466 -8.28 7.77 -20.89
C ILE A 466 -7.69 7.97 -19.50
N GLU A 467 -7.59 9.22 -19.08
CA GLU A 467 -7.28 9.57 -17.70
C GLU A 467 -8.48 10.27 -17.04
N ALA A 468 -9.10 9.61 -16.07
CA ALA A 468 -10.27 10.13 -15.37
C ALA A 468 -9.90 10.74 -14.00
N PHE A 469 -9.62 12.05 -13.94
CA PHE A 469 -9.39 12.77 -12.67
C PHE A 469 -10.68 13.22 -11.98
N THR A 470 -11.75 13.44 -12.74
CA THR A 470 -13.07 13.82 -12.23
C THR A 470 -13.87 12.58 -11.86
N THR A 471 -13.46 11.87 -10.82
CA THR A 471 -14.33 10.86 -10.22
C THR A 471 -15.34 11.55 -9.32
N THR A 472 -16.52 11.83 -9.87
CA THR A 472 -17.72 11.97 -9.05
C THR A 472 -17.81 10.70 -8.22
N THR A 473 -17.56 10.81 -6.92
CA THR A 473 -17.89 9.76 -5.94
C THR A 473 -19.23 10.06 -5.30
N SER A 474 -19.85 11.20 -5.65
CA SER A 474 -21.17 11.59 -5.22
C SER A 474 -22.27 10.83 -5.97
N GLY A 475 -23.38 10.59 -5.30
CA GLY A 475 -24.55 9.93 -5.84
C GLY A 475 -25.54 9.65 -4.72
N ASP A 476 -26.61 8.92 -5.01
CA ASP A 476 -27.59 8.59 -3.99
C ASP A 476 -26.95 7.76 -2.85
N PRO A 477 -27.28 8.03 -1.59
CA PRO A 477 -26.89 7.15 -0.48
C PRO A 477 -27.35 5.72 -0.74
N PHE A 478 -26.53 4.75 -0.33
CA PHE A 478 -26.86 3.35 -0.47
C PHE A 478 -26.33 2.54 0.71
N THR A 479 -26.84 1.33 0.88
CA THR A 479 -26.40 0.40 1.92
C THR A 479 -25.57 -0.71 1.31
N ALA A 480 -24.41 -1.00 1.91
CA ALA A 480 -23.61 -2.18 1.61
C ALA A 480 -23.73 -3.20 2.75
N GLU A 481 -24.36 -4.33 2.48
CA GLU A 481 -24.37 -5.50 3.35
C GLU A 481 -23.13 -6.34 3.14
N LEU A 482 -22.49 -6.77 4.22
CA LEU A 482 -21.21 -7.47 4.21
C LEU A 482 -21.46 -8.92 4.60
N ARG A 483 -21.46 -9.83 3.61
CA ARG A 483 -21.93 -11.21 3.77
C ARG A 483 -21.14 -12.00 4.82
N LYS A 484 -19.81 -11.87 4.84
CA LYS A 484 -18.94 -12.64 5.75
C LYS A 484 -18.98 -12.06 7.15
N SER A 485 -18.98 -10.74 7.26
CA SER A 485 -18.98 -10.06 8.57
C SER A 485 -20.37 -9.85 9.17
N LYS A 486 -21.46 -10.10 8.43
CA LYS A 486 -22.87 -9.87 8.82
C LYS A 486 -23.13 -8.43 9.30
N ARG A 487 -22.42 -7.47 8.71
CA ARG A 487 -22.54 -6.04 9.01
C ARG A 487 -23.23 -5.31 7.87
N SER A 488 -23.79 -4.15 8.18
CA SER A 488 -24.36 -3.24 7.20
C SER A 488 -23.64 -1.89 7.32
N VAL A 489 -23.19 -1.35 6.19
CA VAL A 489 -22.45 -0.09 6.11
C VAL A 489 -23.28 0.89 5.29
N GLN A 490 -23.63 2.01 5.91
CA GLN A 490 -24.30 3.12 5.24
C GLN A 490 -23.26 3.95 4.50
N VAL A 491 -23.45 4.12 3.19
CA VAL A 491 -22.58 4.94 2.34
C VAL A 491 -23.28 6.25 2.02
N GLY A 492 -22.77 7.34 2.59
CA GLY A 492 -23.34 8.67 2.38
C GLY A 492 -23.26 9.16 0.93
N ALA A 493 -24.04 10.21 0.62
CA ALA A 493 -24.10 10.77 -0.73
C ALA A 493 -22.78 11.36 -1.24
N THR A 494 -21.87 11.73 -0.35
CA THR A 494 -20.55 12.33 -0.66
C THR A 494 -19.38 11.43 -0.29
N GLN A 495 -19.67 10.21 0.17
CA GLN A 495 -18.70 9.25 0.70
C GLN A 495 -18.52 8.10 -0.31
N SER A 496 -17.28 7.68 -0.53
CA SER A 496 -17.01 6.47 -1.31
C SER A 496 -17.30 5.21 -0.48
N LEU A 497 -17.56 4.08 -1.13
CA LEU A 497 -17.68 2.80 -0.43
C LEU A 497 -16.39 2.45 0.32
N LEU A 498 -15.23 2.69 -0.30
CA LEU A 498 -13.91 2.48 0.31
C LEU A 498 -13.78 3.25 1.64
N ASP A 499 -14.15 4.53 1.66
CA ASP A 499 -14.08 5.35 2.88
C ASP A 499 -15.06 4.85 3.95
N ALA A 500 -16.26 4.43 3.55
CA ALA A 500 -17.26 3.89 4.47
C ALA A 500 -16.81 2.56 5.10
N LEU A 501 -16.22 1.67 4.30
CA LEU A 501 -15.64 0.40 4.75
C LEU A 501 -14.46 0.64 5.70
N LYS A 502 -13.54 1.54 5.35
CA LYS A 502 -12.42 1.95 6.23
C LYS A 502 -12.89 2.55 7.54
N ALA A 503 -13.96 3.35 7.52
CA ALA A 503 -14.51 3.99 8.71
C ALA A 503 -15.06 2.98 9.73
N VAL A 504 -15.58 1.83 9.26
CA VAL A 504 -16.05 0.74 10.14
C VAL A 504 -14.95 -0.30 10.46
N GLY A 505 -13.69 0.04 10.17
CA GLY A 505 -12.51 -0.75 10.52
C GLY A 505 -12.14 -1.85 9.53
N MET A 506 -12.74 -1.86 8.33
CA MET A 506 -12.36 -2.79 7.27
C MET A 506 -11.13 -2.31 6.51
N ASP A 507 -10.24 -3.25 6.23
CA ASP A 507 -8.98 -3.02 5.55
C ASP A 507 -9.15 -3.42 4.08
N ILE A 508 -9.59 -2.46 3.26
CA ILE A 508 -9.76 -2.63 1.82
C ILE A 508 -8.55 -2.02 1.13
N ASP A 509 -7.87 -2.83 0.33
CA ASP A 509 -6.68 -2.41 -0.42
C ASP A 509 -7.03 -1.23 -1.33
N SER A 510 -6.13 -0.24 -1.44
CA SER A 510 -6.38 0.93 -2.29
C SER A 510 -5.08 1.62 -2.66
N SER A 511 -4.90 1.93 -3.94
CA SER A 511 -3.70 2.60 -4.46
C SER A 511 -4.05 3.99 -5.03
N CYS A 512 -4.60 4.04 -6.24
CA CYS A 512 -4.88 5.32 -6.92
C CYS A 512 -6.10 6.09 -6.35
N GLU A 513 -7.09 5.37 -5.80
CA GLU A 513 -8.37 5.91 -5.32
C GLU A 513 -9.15 6.77 -6.35
N VAL A 514 -8.80 6.65 -7.64
CA VAL A 514 -9.46 7.31 -8.77
C VAL A 514 -9.97 6.31 -9.81
N GLY A 515 -10.00 5.02 -9.48
CA GLY A 515 -10.64 4.00 -10.31
C GLY A 515 -9.82 3.45 -11.48
N ASN A 516 -8.52 3.77 -11.56
CA ASN A 516 -7.66 3.38 -12.68
C ASN A 516 -6.82 2.11 -12.42
N CYS A 517 -6.50 1.81 -11.15
CA CYS A 517 -5.53 0.76 -10.81
C CYS A 517 -6.14 -0.61 -10.43
N GLY A 518 -7.44 -0.68 -10.12
CA GLY A 518 -8.10 -1.92 -9.70
C GLY A 518 -7.76 -2.42 -8.29
N THR A 519 -6.84 -1.80 -7.56
CA THR A 519 -6.48 -2.26 -6.19
C THR A 519 -7.66 -2.24 -5.22
N CYS A 520 -8.65 -1.36 -5.43
CA CYS A 520 -9.83 -1.21 -4.59
C CYS A 520 -11.00 -2.14 -4.94
N THR A 521 -10.76 -3.17 -5.76
CA THR A 521 -11.80 -4.11 -6.20
C THR A 521 -12.34 -4.92 -5.03
N VAL A 522 -13.67 -4.98 -4.93
CA VAL A 522 -14.41 -5.81 -4.00
C VAL A 522 -15.47 -6.62 -4.74
N ASP A 523 -15.69 -7.85 -4.32
CA ASP A 523 -16.66 -8.74 -4.95
C ASP A 523 -18.08 -8.42 -4.51
N VAL A 524 -19.01 -8.42 -5.47
CA VAL A 524 -20.42 -8.11 -5.30
C VAL A 524 -21.20 -9.42 -5.44
N CYS A 525 -21.86 -9.84 -4.36
CA CYS A 525 -22.72 -11.01 -4.34
C CYS A 525 -24.08 -10.76 -5.00
N SER A 526 -24.65 -9.56 -4.79
CA SER A 526 -25.94 -9.16 -5.35
C SER A 526 -26.17 -7.66 -5.24
N GLY A 527 -27.07 -7.12 -6.06
CA GLY A 527 -27.40 -5.70 -6.10
C GLY A 527 -26.97 -5.05 -7.42
N ARG A 528 -27.41 -3.82 -7.67
CA ARG A 528 -27.05 -3.08 -8.89
C ARG A 528 -25.93 -2.10 -8.59
N ILE A 529 -24.93 -2.08 -9.46
CA ILE A 529 -23.75 -1.22 -9.36
C ILE A 529 -23.76 -0.19 -10.48
N GLU A 530 -23.51 1.06 -10.10
CA GLU A 530 -23.09 2.11 -11.01
C GLU A 530 -21.56 2.07 -11.10
N HIS A 531 -21.03 1.41 -12.14
CA HIS A 531 -19.59 1.26 -12.32
C HIS A 531 -18.96 2.58 -12.73
N ARG A 532 -17.94 2.98 -11.98
CA ARG A 532 -17.10 4.16 -12.26
C ARG A 532 -15.63 3.74 -12.27
N GLY A 533 -14.81 4.42 -13.07
CA GLY A 533 -13.41 4.05 -13.30
C GLY A 533 -13.21 3.09 -14.46
N THR A 534 -11.94 2.85 -14.82
CA THR A 534 -11.54 2.12 -16.04
C THR A 534 -10.84 0.80 -15.75
N ALA A 535 -10.54 0.50 -14.48
CA ALA A 535 -9.72 -0.66 -14.13
C ALA A 535 -10.39 -2.02 -14.34
N LEU A 536 -11.72 -2.10 -14.28
CA LEU A 536 -12.46 -3.35 -14.48
C LEU A 536 -12.82 -3.53 -15.95
N GLN A 537 -12.58 -4.74 -16.46
CA GLN A 537 -13.12 -5.20 -17.74
C GLN A 537 -14.63 -5.46 -17.63
N GLU A 538 -15.35 -5.45 -18.77
CA GLU A 538 -16.80 -5.68 -18.77
C GLU A 538 -17.21 -7.01 -18.13
N SER A 539 -16.43 -8.07 -18.33
CA SER A 539 -16.68 -9.38 -17.70
C SER A 539 -16.53 -9.34 -16.17
N GLU A 540 -15.70 -8.44 -15.63
CA GLU A 540 -15.47 -8.32 -14.18
C GLU A 540 -16.54 -7.45 -13.52
N LYS A 541 -17.20 -6.57 -14.28
CA LYS A 541 -18.28 -5.70 -13.77
C LYS A 541 -19.50 -6.48 -13.32
N GLU A 542 -19.70 -7.71 -13.81
CA GLU A 542 -20.81 -8.55 -13.38
C GLU A 542 -20.66 -9.06 -11.93
N SER A 543 -19.43 -9.23 -11.44
CA SER A 543 -19.15 -9.85 -10.14
C SER A 543 -18.39 -8.97 -9.16
N SER A 544 -17.87 -7.81 -9.58
CA SER A 544 -16.98 -7.01 -8.75
C SER A 544 -17.15 -5.51 -9.01
N MET A 545 -16.77 -4.67 -8.03
CA MET A 545 -16.83 -3.21 -8.16
C MET A 545 -15.56 -2.54 -7.59
N LEU A 546 -15.24 -1.34 -8.09
CA LEU A 546 -14.16 -0.51 -7.57
C LEU A 546 -14.66 0.30 -6.38
N SER A 547 -14.41 -0.15 -5.16
CA SER A 547 -14.95 0.49 -3.93
C SER A 547 -14.56 1.96 -3.77
N CYS A 548 -13.45 2.39 -4.37
CA CYS A 548 -12.97 3.76 -4.31
C CYS A 548 -13.80 4.76 -5.14
N VAL A 549 -14.53 4.29 -6.16
CA VAL A 549 -15.20 5.18 -7.11
C VAL A 549 -16.62 4.74 -7.51
N SER A 550 -16.89 3.44 -7.60
CA SER A 550 -18.19 2.90 -8.00
C SER A 550 -19.22 3.02 -6.87
N ARG A 551 -20.52 3.07 -7.20
CA ARG A 551 -21.62 3.18 -6.22
C ARG A 551 -22.62 2.03 -6.35
N GLY A 552 -23.26 1.68 -5.24
CA GLY A 552 -24.43 0.82 -5.25
C GLY A 552 -25.72 1.61 -5.49
N ILE A 553 -26.73 0.96 -6.04
CA ILE A 553 -28.08 1.53 -6.20
C ILE A 553 -28.99 0.88 -5.16
N GLY A 554 -29.41 1.67 -4.15
CA GLY A 554 -30.25 1.20 -3.05
C GLY A 554 -29.47 0.30 -2.08
N ASN A 555 -29.53 -1.02 -2.27
CA ASN A 555 -28.84 -2.00 -1.44
C ASN A 555 -27.99 -2.93 -2.29
N ILE A 556 -26.76 -3.20 -1.82
CA ILE A 556 -25.84 -4.15 -2.43
C ILE A 556 -25.29 -5.10 -1.35
N VAL A 557 -24.91 -6.30 -1.76
CA VAL A 557 -24.28 -7.30 -0.89
C VAL A 557 -22.88 -7.56 -1.41
N LEU A 558 -21.88 -7.38 -0.54
CA LEU A 558 -20.46 -7.60 -0.83
C LEU A 558 -19.97 -8.90 -0.20
N ASP A 559 -19.00 -9.56 -0.83
CA ASP A 559 -18.38 -10.77 -0.27
C ASP A 559 -17.29 -10.48 0.77
N LEU A 560 -17.63 -9.61 1.73
CA LEU A 560 -16.74 -9.01 2.73
C LEU A 560 -17.14 -9.29 4.18
#